data_AF-A1CVC6-F1
#
_entry.id   AF-A1CVC6-F1
#
_cell.length_a   1.000
_cell.length_b   1.000
_cell.length_c   1.000
_cell.angle_alpha   90.00
_cell.angle_beta   90.00
_cell.angle_gamma   90.00
#
_symmetry.space_group_name_H-M   'P 1'
#
loop_
_entity.id
_entity.type
_entity.pdbx_description
1 polymer ?
#
loop_
_entity_poly.entity_id
_entity_poly.type
_entity_poly.pdbx_seq_one_letter_code
_entity_poly.pdbx_strand_id
1 'polypeptide(L)'
;MEQTQMSKIHQESKQVHIHCAVNDQRDVRNALHLAMISPREEEHIELARLLVEKGQVDPMGSVQETGVIHSYAGPVEAFSYLIHQDEFFVDLEERNHGGRTILQHQIFHRLYYGDSFERIQVLFAAGHHLPGGHIDGDPTYDGYSALHCAAHVWATAKLRQDEHTAQQSELVLRSLLTRGEDIHRISSRGYTALTTIGEMIHFCNKRPELNQEVIAAWLNLLSEAGHDVEAYCLTECTLERKRQETPRSAFPNFLIVFEEIEGVERVDGLQISISSLEQVIEVEDGDEEPPKIENTRVSSSQVVHGFRERRTGAMFPNRSVSLGRTKQIFAFVMFMLFILLLRRN
;
A
#
# COMPACT_ATOMS: atom_id res chain seq x y z
N MET A 1 -27.59 59.93 35.19
CA MET A 1 -26.54 59.84 34.17
C MET A 1 -25.46 58.91 34.73
N GLU A 2 -25.76 57.61 34.78
CA GLU A 2 -24.87 56.55 35.28
C GLU A 2 -25.46 55.21 34.81
N GLN A 3 -25.44 55.04 33.48
CA GLN A 3 -25.74 53.79 32.80
C GLN A 3 -24.63 53.60 31.77
N THR A 4 -23.39 53.51 32.23
CA THR A 4 -22.23 53.30 31.35
C THR A 4 -21.09 52.61 32.08
N GLN A 5 -21.39 51.54 32.81
CA GLN A 5 -20.35 50.71 33.42
C GLN A 5 -20.70 49.22 33.55
N MET A 6 -21.59 48.73 32.67
CA MET A 6 -21.83 47.28 32.48
C MET A 6 -21.78 46.86 31.00
N SER A 7 -20.94 47.51 30.18
CA SER A 7 -20.72 47.13 28.78
C SER A 7 -19.25 46.74 28.47
N LYS A 8 -18.45 46.41 29.48
CA LYS A 8 -17.05 45.94 29.28
C LYS A 8 -16.83 44.48 29.65
N ILE A 9 -17.90 43.67 29.71
CA ILE A 9 -17.84 42.21 29.92
C ILE A 9 -18.33 41.45 28.67
N HIS A 10 -18.42 42.12 27.53
CA HIS A 10 -18.68 41.43 26.27
C HIS A 10 -17.64 41.82 25.24
N GLN A 11 -17.06 40.77 24.64
CA GLN A 11 -16.57 40.78 23.26
C GLN A 11 -15.09 41.17 23.04
N GLU A 12 -14.19 40.46 23.72
CA GLU A 12 -12.91 40.06 23.10
C GLU A 12 -12.65 38.59 23.41
N SER A 13 -13.47 37.71 22.82
CA SER A 13 -13.02 36.35 22.53
C SER A 13 -11.90 36.49 21.52
N LYS A 14 -10.66 36.58 22.00
CA LYS A 14 -9.46 36.54 21.15
C LYS A 14 -9.45 35.20 20.44
N GLN A 15 -10.02 35.20 19.24
CA GLN A 15 -9.87 34.15 18.25
C GLN A 15 -8.38 34.17 17.86
N VAL A 16 -7.58 33.34 18.51
CA VAL A 16 -6.18 33.14 18.14
C VAL A 16 -6.20 32.33 16.84
N HIS A 17 -6.27 33.01 15.70
CA HIS A 17 -6.02 32.40 14.40
C HIS A 17 -4.53 32.07 14.32
N ILE A 18 -4.18 30.80 14.51
CA ILE A 18 -2.82 30.32 14.28
C ILE A 18 -2.62 30.19 12.76
N HIS A 19 -2.34 31.31 12.09
CA HIS A 19 -1.82 31.30 10.73
C HIS A 19 -0.35 30.88 10.76
N CYS A 20 -0.09 29.57 10.87
CA CYS A 20 1.19 29.02 10.42
C CYS A 20 1.09 28.69 8.92
N ALA A 21 0.93 29.72 8.09
CA ALA A 21 1.26 29.63 6.69
C ALA A 21 2.78 29.82 6.57
N VAL A 22 3.52 28.72 6.49
CA VAL A 22 4.88 28.81 5.94
C VAL A 22 4.68 29.08 4.45
N ASN A 23 4.80 30.36 4.08
CA ASN A 23 4.75 30.82 2.69
C ASN A 23 5.98 30.31 1.93
N ASP A 24 5.94 29.04 1.53
CA ASP A 24 6.64 28.55 0.36
C ASP A 24 5.56 28.03 -0.58
N GLN A 25 5.39 28.64 -1.75
CA GLN A 25 4.29 28.40 -2.70
C GLN A 25 4.28 26.99 -3.32
N ARG A 26 4.99 26.03 -2.70
CA ARG A 26 5.08 24.62 -3.09
C ARG A 26 4.73 23.64 -1.97
N ASP A 27 4.55 24.08 -0.71
CA ASP A 27 4.33 23.22 0.46
C ASP A 27 3.45 23.90 1.53
N VAL A 28 2.13 23.97 1.31
CA VAL A 28 1.20 24.67 2.24
C VAL A 28 0.77 23.78 3.42
N ARG A 29 1.65 22.98 4.05
CA ARG A 29 1.21 22.08 5.14
C ARG A 29 0.51 22.88 6.26
N ASN A 30 -0.73 22.52 6.59
CA ASN A 30 -1.43 23.18 7.69
C ASN A 30 -0.86 22.72 9.05
N ALA A 31 -1.13 23.48 10.11
CA ALA A 31 -0.56 23.21 11.45
C ALA A 31 -0.90 21.80 11.97
N LEU A 32 -2.10 21.28 11.64
CA LEU A 32 -2.51 19.91 11.98
C LEU A 32 -1.68 18.87 11.23
N HIS A 33 -1.38 19.06 9.94
CA HIS A 33 -0.49 18.15 9.20
C HIS A 33 0.88 18.08 9.85
N LEU A 34 1.49 19.23 10.17
CA LEU A 34 2.82 19.25 10.79
C LEU A 34 2.82 18.61 12.18
N ALA A 35 1.79 18.89 12.98
CA ALA A 35 1.60 18.29 14.29
C ALA A 35 1.49 16.76 14.22
N MET A 36 0.72 16.24 13.27
CA MET A 36 0.34 14.84 13.23
C MET A 36 1.31 13.92 12.45
N ILE A 37 2.37 14.48 11.84
CA ILE A 37 3.43 13.72 11.15
C ILE A 37 4.41 13.05 12.14
N SER A 38 4.51 13.54 13.38
CA SER A 38 5.40 12.95 14.41
C SER A 38 4.72 11.73 15.06
N PRO A 39 5.25 10.51 14.98
CA PRO A 39 4.50 9.32 15.40
C PRO A 39 4.35 9.11 16.92
N ARG A 40 4.76 10.05 17.80
CA ARG A 40 5.03 9.73 19.22
C ARG A 40 4.77 10.84 20.25
N GLU A 41 3.68 11.60 20.13
CA GLU A 41 3.34 12.56 21.18
C GLU A 41 1.98 12.22 21.81
N GLU A 42 1.98 11.99 23.13
CA GLU A 42 0.78 11.80 23.95
C GLU A 42 -0.19 12.99 23.80
N GLU A 43 0.34 14.15 23.40
CA GLU A 43 -0.33 15.44 23.22
C GLU A 43 -1.10 15.56 21.90
N HIS A 44 -1.06 14.53 21.03
CA HIS A 44 -1.77 14.52 19.76
C HIS A 44 -3.27 14.74 19.92
N ILE A 45 -3.88 14.16 20.95
CA ILE A 45 -5.32 14.28 21.15
C ILE A 45 -5.70 15.71 21.57
N GLU A 46 -4.96 16.33 22.49
CA GLU A 46 -5.18 17.72 22.89
C GLU A 46 -4.97 18.68 21.72
N LEU A 47 -3.95 18.44 20.90
CA LEU A 47 -3.64 19.26 19.75
C LEU A 47 -4.66 19.09 18.62
N ALA A 48 -5.12 17.85 18.38
CA ALA A 48 -6.21 17.57 17.45
C ALA A 48 -7.49 18.29 17.89
N ARG A 49 -7.89 18.15 19.17
CA ARG A 49 -9.04 18.88 19.73
C ARG A 49 -8.91 20.38 19.55
N LEU A 50 -7.77 20.96 19.93
CA LEU A 50 -7.57 22.41 19.85
C LEU A 50 -7.71 22.94 18.41
N LEU A 51 -7.20 22.21 17.42
CA LEU A 51 -7.17 22.64 16.02
C LEU A 51 -8.49 22.35 15.28
N VAL A 52 -9.18 21.26 15.63
CA VAL A 52 -10.46 20.86 15.03
C VAL A 52 -11.63 21.60 15.67
N GLU A 53 -11.76 21.63 17.01
CA GLU A 53 -12.88 22.28 17.73
C GLU A 53 -12.96 23.79 17.47
N LYS A 54 -11.83 24.43 17.15
CA LYS A 54 -11.80 25.85 16.77
C LYS A 54 -12.17 26.09 15.30
N GLY A 55 -12.52 25.05 14.55
CA GLY A 55 -12.80 25.07 13.12
C GLY A 55 -11.61 25.55 12.29
N GLN A 56 -10.39 25.45 12.84
CA GLN A 56 -9.21 26.07 12.23
C GLN A 56 -8.62 25.19 11.13
N VAL A 57 -8.78 23.87 11.24
CA VAL A 57 -8.24 22.92 10.28
C VAL A 57 -9.21 21.77 10.04
N ASP A 58 -9.63 21.62 8.80
CA ASP A 58 -10.31 20.43 8.30
C ASP A 58 -9.34 19.23 8.28
N PRO A 59 -9.61 18.14 9.02
CA PRO A 59 -8.82 16.91 8.98
C PRO A 59 -8.76 16.23 7.61
N MET A 60 -9.76 16.47 6.76
CA MET A 60 -9.82 16.00 5.37
C MET A 60 -9.10 16.95 4.42
N GLY A 61 -8.95 18.23 4.78
CA GLY A 61 -8.37 19.28 3.97
C GLY A 61 -6.93 18.96 3.53
N SER A 62 -6.73 18.57 2.27
CA SER A 62 -5.43 18.13 1.77
C SER A 62 -4.47 19.29 1.53
N VAL A 63 -3.18 19.06 1.76
CA VAL A 63 -2.13 19.95 1.23
C VAL A 63 -1.05 19.23 0.42
N GLN A 64 -0.90 17.93 0.62
CA GLN A 64 0.08 17.12 -0.10
C GLN A 64 -0.54 15.78 -0.47
N GLU A 65 -1.62 15.81 -1.25
CA GLU A 65 -2.12 14.63 -2.00
C GLU A 65 -2.78 13.53 -1.12
N THR A 66 -2.72 13.67 0.21
CA THR A 66 -3.40 12.85 1.23
C THR A 66 -3.94 13.78 2.34
N GLY A 67 -5.18 13.58 2.78
CA GLY A 67 -5.70 14.25 3.99
C GLY A 67 -4.98 13.74 5.25
N VAL A 68 -4.98 14.50 6.35
CA VAL A 68 -4.30 14.12 7.62
C VAL A 68 -4.73 12.72 8.05
N ILE A 69 -6.03 12.45 7.98
CA ILE A 69 -6.63 11.18 8.39
C ILE A 69 -6.08 10.00 7.58
N HIS A 70 -5.84 10.17 6.27
CA HIS A 70 -5.26 9.11 5.45
C HIS A 70 -3.86 8.73 5.92
N SER A 71 -3.04 9.73 6.26
CA SER A 71 -1.63 9.54 6.58
C SER A 71 -1.33 9.39 8.07
N TYR A 72 -2.32 9.57 8.95
CA TYR A 72 -2.13 9.53 10.39
C TYR A 72 -1.56 8.19 10.87
N ALA A 73 -0.54 8.23 11.73
CA ALA A 73 0.17 7.06 12.23
C ALA A 73 0.39 7.05 13.76
N GLY A 74 -0.18 8.03 14.47
CA GLY A 74 0.01 8.23 15.91
C GLY A 74 -0.97 7.42 16.78
N PRO A 75 -1.17 7.86 18.04
CA PRO A 75 -2.07 7.22 19.01
C PRO A 75 -3.50 7.04 18.50
N VAL A 76 -4.13 5.92 18.88
CA VAL A 76 -5.46 5.50 18.44
C VAL A 76 -6.54 6.46 18.92
N GLU A 77 -6.37 7.06 20.09
CA GLU A 77 -7.33 7.98 20.70
C GLU A 77 -7.50 9.25 19.84
N ALA A 78 -6.38 9.82 19.41
CA ALA A 78 -6.38 10.96 18.50
C ALA A 78 -6.93 10.59 17.13
N PHE A 79 -6.61 9.39 16.61
CA PHE A 79 -7.21 8.91 15.36
C PHE A 79 -8.73 8.77 15.47
N SER A 80 -9.21 8.15 16.55
CA SER A 80 -10.63 7.99 16.84
C SER A 80 -11.34 9.33 16.93
N TYR A 81 -10.74 10.33 17.58
CA TYR A 81 -11.28 11.68 17.61
C TYR A 81 -11.37 12.29 16.20
N LEU A 82 -10.32 12.19 15.38
CA LEU A 82 -10.33 12.73 14.02
C LEU A 82 -11.42 12.12 13.12
N ILE A 83 -11.77 10.84 13.34
CA ILE A 83 -12.84 10.14 12.61
C ILE A 83 -14.24 10.55 13.09
N HIS A 84 -14.42 10.73 14.41
CA HIS A 84 -15.75 10.89 15.02
C HIS A 84 -16.11 12.33 15.43
N GLN A 85 -15.23 13.30 15.19
CA GLN A 85 -15.51 14.71 15.46
C GLN A 85 -16.71 15.23 14.63
N ASP A 86 -17.43 16.21 15.17
CA ASP A 86 -18.70 16.70 14.62
C ASP A 86 -18.52 17.98 13.75
N GLU A 87 -17.33 18.56 13.77
CA GLU A 87 -17.02 19.84 13.11
C GLU A 87 -16.88 19.71 11.58
N PHE A 88 -16.30 18.62 11.10
CA PHE A 88 -16.06 18.34 9.68
C PHE A 88 -16.62 16.98 9.29
N PHE A 89 -17.25 16.89 8.13
CA PHE A 89 -17.73 15.62 7.61
C PHE A 89 -16.55 14.77 7.11
N VAL A 90 -16.38 13.58 7.68
CA VAL A 90 -15.42 12.58 7.20
C VAL A 90 -16.13 11.65 6.23
N ASP A 91 -15.97 11.90 4.93
CA ASP A 91 -16.56 11.05 3.90
C ASP A 91 -15.90 9.66 3.88
N LEU A 92 -16.73 8.62 3.97
CA LEU A 92 -16.29 7.22 3.95
C LEU A 92 -15.69 6.83 2.61
N GLU A 93 -16.19 7.42 1.53
CA GLU A 93 -15.78 7.14 0.16
C GLU A 93 -14.68 8.06 -0.34
N GLU A 94 -14.29 9.08 0.43
CA GLU A 94 -13.26 10.01 0.00
C GLU A 94 -11.93 9.28 -0.22
N ARG A 95 -11.30 9.65 -1.33
CA ARG A 95 -10.09 9.02 -1.82
C ARG A 95 -8.96 10.02 -1.86
N ASN A 96 -7.77 9.56 -1.50
CA ASN A 96 -6.56 10.32 -1.76
C ASN A 96 -6.22 10.38 -3.26
N HIS A 97 -5.13 11.05 -3.63
CA HIS A 97 -4.73 11.16 -5.05
C HIS A 97 -4.38 9.82 -5.72
N GLY A 98 -3.94 8.83 -4.95
CA GLY A 98 -3.75 7.45 -5.42
C GLY A 98 -5.03 6.62 -5.40
N GLY A 99 -6.19 7.30 -5.38
CA GLY A 99 -7.55 6.80 -5.28
C GLY A 99 -7.80 5.75 -4.21
N ARG A 100 -7.09 5.81 -3.08
CA ARG A 100 -7.31 4.94 -1.92
C ARG A 100 -8.25 5.62 -0.94
N THR A 101 -9.20 4.87 -0.39
CA THR A 101 -9.94 5.31 0.79
C THR A 101 -9.01 5.38 2.02
N ILE A 102 -9.49 6.00 3.11
CA ILE A 102 -8.76 6.04 4.38
C ILE A 102 -8.37 4.62 4.83
N LEU A 103 -9.31 3.67 4.79
CA LEU A 103 -9.08 2.27 5.17
C LEU A 103 -7.98 1.63 4.31
N GLN A 104 -8.08 1.77 2.99
CA GLN A 104 -7.08 1.20 2.08
C GLN A 104 -5.70 1.80 2.32
N HIS A 105 -5.60 3.12 2.53
CA HIS A 105 -4.32 3.76 2.81
C HIS A 105 -3.72 3.31 4.15
N GLN A 106 -4.54 3.21 5.19
CA GLN A 106 -4.10 2.77 6.52
C GLN A 106 -3.58 1.33 6.49
N ILE A 107 -4.31 0.41 5.82
CA ILE A 107 -3.86 -0.97 5.63
C ILE A 107 -2.56 -1.00 4.82
N PHE A 108 -2.49 -0.28 3.71
CA PHE A 108 -1.39 -0.42 2.76
C PHE A 108 -0.09 0.26 3.23
N HIS A 109 -0.19 1.34 4.00
CA HIS A 109 0.94 2.21 4.30
C HIS A 109 1.15 2.55 5.77
N ARG A 110 0.31 2.07 6.70
CA ARG A 110 0.38 2.48 8.11
C ARG A 110 0.37 1.33 9.11
N LEU A 111 0.35 0.07 8.65
CA LEU A 111 0.33 -1.10 9.54
C LEU A 111 1.61 -1.32 10.36
N TYR A 112 2.74 -0.72 9.96
CA TYR A 112 4.02 -0.87 10.64
C TYR A 112 4.24 0.13 11.80
N TYR A 113 3.22 0.93 12.16
CA TYR A 113 3.32 1.94 13.22
C TYR A 113 2.40 1.62 14.41
N GLY A 114 3.01 1.35 15.56
CA GLY A 114 2.31 1.25 16.85
C GLY A 114 1.13 0.28 16.82
N ASP A 115 0.05 0.62 17.52
CA ASP A 115 -1.18 -0.18 17.57
C ASP A 115 -2.04 0.04 16.31
N SER A 116 -1.48 -0.32 15.16
CA SER A 116 -2.07 -0.03 13.85
C SER A 116 -3.39 -0.76 13.61
N PHE A 117 -3.54 -1.99 14.12
CA PHE A 117 -4.79 -2.73 14.00
C PHE A 117 -5.94 -2.06 14.75
N GLU A 118 -5.70 -1.45 15.91
CA GLU A 118 -6.74 -0.73 16.64
C GLU A 118 -7.26 0.48 15.84
N ARG A 119 -6.38 1.18 15.11
CA ARG A 119 -6.82 2.21 14.15
C ARG A 119 -7.68 1.62 13.02
N ILE A 120 -7.37 0.43 12.54
CA ILE A 120 -8.22 -0.25 11.55
C ILE A 120 -9.58 -0.63 12.17
N GLN A 121 -9.62 -1.06 13.44
CA GLN A 121 -10.88 -1.34 14.14
C GLN A 121 -11.76 -0.11 14.29
N VAL A 122 -11.17 1.07 14.56
CA VAL A 122 -11.89 2.35 14.54
C VAL A 122 -12.57 2.58 13.19
N LEU A 123 -11.85 2.36 12.09
CA LEU A 123 -12.41 2.52 10.74
C LEU A 123 -13.51 1.51 10.43
N PHE A 124 -13.35 0.26 10.85
CA PHE A 124 -14.40 -0.74 10.72
C PHE A 124 -15.65 -0.37 11.52
N ALA A 125 -15.50 0.13 12.75
CA ALA A 125 -16.61 0.57 13.58
C ALA A 125 -17.34 1.79 13.00
N ALA A 126 -16.60 2.70 12.36
CA ALA A 126 -17.14 3.88 11.68
C ALA A 126 -17.70 3.61 10.27
N GLY A 127 -17.65 2.35 9.78
CA GLY A 127 -18.27 1.98 8.51
C GLY A 127 -17.43 2.24 7.26
N HIS A 128 -16.12 2.51 7.39
CA HIS A 128 -15.22 2.72 6.24
C HIS A 128 -14.94 1.44 5.42
N HIS A 129 -15.45 0.28 5.85
CA HIS A 129 -15.41 -0.94 5.06
C HIS A 129 -16.57 -0.96 4.06
N LEU A 130 -16.32 -0.40 2.88
CA LEU A 130 -17.31 -0.28 1.82
C LEU A 130 -17.40 -1.58 0.98
N PRO A 131 -18.58 -2.20 0.85
CA PRO A 131 -18.78 -3.31 -0.07
C PRO A 131 -18.40 -2.89 -1.49
N GLY A 132 -17.60 -3.69 -2.18
CA GLY A 132 -17.18 -3.32 -3.53
C GLY A 132 -16.01 -2.32 -3.58
N GLY A 133 -15.55 -1.81 -2.43
CA GLY A 133 -14.48 -0.82 -2.33
C GLY A 133 -13.17 -1.32 -2.95
N HIS A 134 -12.63 -0.54 -3.87
CA HIS A 134 -11.38 -0.83 -4.58
C HIS A 134 -10.61 0.46 -4.82
N ILE A 135 -9.29 0.39 -4.96
CA ILE A 135 -8.44 1.51 -5.37
C ILE A 135 -8.78 1.88 -6.82
N ASP A 136 -8.90 3.18 -7.09
CA ASP A 136 -9.10 3.74 -8.43
C ASP A 136 -7.91 4.66 -8.78
N GLY A 137 -7.55 4.82 -10.05
CA GLY A 137 -6.57 5.82 -10.49
C GLY A 137 -5.10 5.57 -10.15
N ASP A 138 -4.74 4.53 -9.39
CA ASP A 138 -3.35 4.10 -9.20
C ASP A 138 -2.99 2.99 -10.20
N PRO A 139 -2.16 3.23 -11.23
CA PRO A 139 -1.90 2.23 -12.26
C PRO A 139 -1.25 0.93 -11.75
N THR A 140 -0.64 0.95 -10.57
CA THR A 140 0.03 -0.23 -9.99
C THR A 140 -0.92 -1.10 -9.19
N TYR A 141 -1.88 -0.46 -8.50
CA TYR A 141 -2.78 -1.11 -7.55
C TYR A 141 -4.25 -0.94 -7.91
N ASP A 142 -4.55 -0.53 -9.15
CA ASP A 142 -5.90 -0.32 -9.63
C ASP A 142 -6.76 -1.58 -9.44
N GLY A 143 -7.95 -1.39 -8.87
CA GLY A 143 -8.87 -2.46 -8.54
C GLY A 143 -8.56 -3.24 -7.25
N TYR A 144 -7.47 -2.94 -6.53
CA TYR A 144 -7.17 -3.60 -5.24
C TYR A 144 -8.26 -3.29 -4.22
N SER A 145 -8.86 -4.33 -3.64
CA SER A 145 -9.72 -4.19 -2.45
C SER A 145 -8.90 -4.09 -1.15
N ALA A 146 -9.58 -3.87 -0.02
CA ALA A 146 -8.94 -3.94 1.29
C ALA A 146 -8.24 -5.30 1.53
N LEU A 147 -8.83 -6.40 1.03
CA LEU A 147 -8.23 -7.74 1.11
C LEU A 147 -6.92 -7.84 0.32
N HIS A 148 -6.87 -7.28 -0.89
CA HIS A 148 -5.62 -7.23 -1.67
C HIS A 148 -4.54 -6.43 -0.94
N CYS A 149 -4.91 -5.27 -0.39
CA CYS A 149 -3.99 -4.42 0.37
C CYS A 149 -3.41 -5.16 1.58
N ALA A 150 -4.25 -5.84 2.35
CA ALA A 150 -3.83 -6.60 3.52
C ALA A 150 -2.96 -7.81 3.12
N ALA A 151 -3.35 -8.57 2.09
CA ALA A 151 -2.57 -9.71 1.60
C ALA A 151 -1.19 -9.29 1.11
N HIS A 152 -1.10 -8.17 0.39
CA HIS A 152 0.16 -7.59 -0.08
C HIS A 152 1.11 -7.25 1.08
N VAL A 153 0.62 -6.50 2.08
CA VAL A 153 1.42 -6.07 3.23
C VAL A 153 1.82 -7.27 4.09
N TRP A 154 0.90 -8.18 4.36
CA TRP A 154 1.13 -9.41 5.12
C TRP A 154 2.20 -10.29 4.48
N ALA A 155 2.07 -10.62 3.19
CA ALA A 155 3.04 -11.45 2.47
C ALA A 155 4.42 -10.79 2.45
N THR A 156 4.47 -9.48 2.17
CA THR A 156 5.73 -8.71 2.22
C THR A 156 6.38 -8.78 3.59
N ALA A 157 5.61 -8.62 4.66
CA ALA A 157 6.12 -8.64 6.03
C ALA A 157 6.62 -10.04 6.43
N LYS A 158 5.87 -11.11 6.13
CA LYS A 158 6.30 -12.50 6.37
C LYS A 158 7.60 -12.82 5.63
N LEU A 159 7.70 -12.48 4.34
CA LEU A 159 8.90 -12.71 3.52
C LEU A 159 10.12 -11.89 3.99
N ARG A 160 9.89 -10.74 4.62
CA ARG A 160 10.93 -9.89 5.23
C ARG A 160 11.19 -10.21 6.70
N GLN A 161 10.44 -11.14 7.28
CA GLN A 161 10.50 -11.50 8.70
C GLN A 161 10.25 -10.29 9.63
N ASP A 162 9.38 -9.37 9.20
CA ASP A 162 8.86 -8.29 10.03
C ASP A 162 7.65 -8.82 10.81
N GLU A 163 7.93 -9.39 11.99
CA GLU A 163 6.92 -10.05 12.83
C GLU A 163 5.81 -9.10 13.26
N HIS A 164 6.15 -7.85 13.60
CA HIS A 164 5.16 -6.86 14.06
C HIS A 164 4.18 -6.54 12.93
N THR A 165 4.67 -6.14 11.76
CA THR A 165 3.78 -5.81 10.63
C THR A 165 3.01 -7.04 10.14
N ALA A 166 3.64 -8.21 10.15
CA ALA A 166 2.98 -9.46 9.78
C ALA A 166 1.81 -9.79 10.73
N GLN A 167 2.00 -9.63 12.04
CA GLN A 167 0.95 -9.86 13.04
C GLN A 167 -0.20 -8.86 12.91
N GLN A 168 0.10 -7.56 12.77
CA GLN A 168 -0.93 -6.53 12.58
C GLN A 168 -1.74 -6.78 11.30
N SER A 169 -1.05 -7.12 10.20
CA SER A 169 -1.71 -7.39 8.92
C SER A 169 -2.51 -8.69 8.94
N GLU A 170 -2.07 -9.72 9.67
CA GLU A 170 -2.82 -10.96 9.86
C GLU A 170 -4.15 -10.72 10.61
N LEU A 171 -4.16 -9.86 11.63
CA LEU A 171 -5.39 -9.46 12.34
C LEU A 171 -6.38 -8.74 11.39
N VAL A 172 -5.87 -7.90 10.48
CA VAL A 172 -6.68 -7.27 9.43
C VAL A 172 -7.24 -8.33 8.47
N LEU A 173 -6.42 -9.27 7.98
CA LEU A 173 -6.88 -10.35 7.10
C LEU A 173 -8.01 -11.16 7.75
N ARG A 174 -7.83 -11.62 8.99
CA ARG A 174 -8.86 -12.35 9.75
C ARG A 174 -10.16 -11.55 9.85
N SER A 175 -10.04 -10.25 10.11
CA SER A 175 -11.20 -9.34 10.22
C SER A 175 -11.95 -9.16 8.90
N LEU A 176 -11.23 -9.08 7.77
CA LEU A 176 -11.79 -8.95 6.44
C LEU A 176 -12.46 -10.25 5.97
N LEU A 177 -11.81 -11.40 6.18
CA LEU A 177 -12.36 -12.71 5.84
C LEU A 177 -13.66 -13.00 6.61
N THR A 178 -13.68 -12.71 7.93
CA THR A 178 -14.89 -12.88 8.76
C THR A 178 -16.04 -11.97 8.31
N ARG A 179 -15.73 -10.84 7.66
CA ARG A 179 -16.73 -9.92 7.11
C ARG A 179 -17.25 -10.33 5.72
N GLY A 180 -16.80 -11.46 5.19
CA GLY A 180 -17.26 -11.99 3.90
C GLY A 180 -16.73 -11.21 2.70
N GLU A 181 -15.52 -10.66 2.79
CA GLU A 181 -14.83 -10.13 1.61
C GLU A 181 -14.70 -11.21 0.53
N ASP A 182 -14.86 -10.79 -0.72
CA ASP A 182 -14.74 -11.70 -1.86
C ASP A 182 -13.27 -12.10 -2.06
N ILE A 183 -12.94 -13.32 -1.63
CA ILE A 183 -11.59 -13.90 -1.69
C ILE A 183 -11.10 -14.16 -3.12
N HIS A 184 -12.03 -14.19 -4.09
CA HIS A 184 -11.76 -14.39 -5.52
C HIS A 184 -11.86 -13.11 -6.33
N ARG A 185 -12.05 -11.96 -5.66
CA ARG A 185 -12.16 -10.68 -6.33
C ARG A 185 -10.93 -10.43 -7.19
N ILE A 186 -11.17 -10.00 -8.42
CA ILE A 186 -10.13 -9.72 -9.40
C ILE A 186 -9.91 -8.21 -9.48
N SER A 187 -8.66 -7.77 -9.30
CA SER A 187 -8.23 -6.38 -9.56
C SER A 187 -8.14 -6.07 -11.05
N SER A 188 -7.91 -4.80 -11.42
CA SER A 188 -7.77 -4.41 -12.83
C SER A 188 -6.59 -5.06 -13.54
N ARG A 189 -5.60 -5.54 -12.79
CA ARG A 189 -4.44 -6.31 -13.27
C ARG A 189 -4.71 -7.82 -13.39
N GLY A 190 -5.91 -8.27 -13.09
CA GLY A 190 -6.26 -9.68 -13.12
C GLY A 190 -5.82 -10.44 -11.86
N TYR A 191 -5.49 -9.75 -10.76
CA TYR A 191 -4.95 -10.39 -9.55
C TYR A 191 -6.07 -10.65 -8.55
N THR A 192 -6.06 -11.84 -7.96
CA THR A 192 -6.73 -12.16 -6.70
C THR A 192 -5.81 -11.85 -5.52
N ALA A 193 -6.31 -12.01 -4.29
CA ALA A 193 -5.46 -11.93 -3.10
C ALA A 193 -4.30 -12.94 -3.15
N LEU A 194 -4.53 -14.16 -3.64
CA LEU A 194 -3.47 -15.16 -3.83
C LEU A 194 -2.47 -14.74 -4.90
N THR A 195 -2.94 -14.20 -6.04
CA THR A 195 -2.04 -13.64 -7.05
C THR A 195 -1.16 -12.52 -6.47
N THR A 196 -1.72 -11.64 -5.65
CA THR A 196 -0.95 -10.61 -4.95
C THR A 196 0.10 -11.20 -4.00
N ILE A 197 -0.21 -12.28 -3.27
CA ILE A 197 0.77 -13.01 -2.45
C ILE A 197 1.88 -13.59 -3.34
N GLY A 198 1.51 -14.20 -4.47
CA GLY A 198 2.45 -14.73 -5.46
C GLY A 198 3.37 -13.67 -6.04
N GLU A 199 2.86 -12.46 -6.31
CA GLU A 199 3.65 -11.31 -6.75
C GLU A 199 4.69 -10.92 -5.68
N MET A 200 4.29 -10.92 -4.40
CA MET A 200 5.21 -10.59 -3.30
C MET A 200 6.28 -11.67 -3.14
N ILE A 201 5.92 -12.94 -3.27
CA ILE A 201 6.89 -14.03 -3.32
C ILE A 201 7.86 -13.77 -4.46
N HIS A 202 7.39 -13.58 -5.70
CA HIS A 202 8.23 -13.36 -6.87
C HIS A 202 9.25 -12.21 -6.67
N PHE A 203 8.83 -11.06 -6.13
CA PHE A 203 9.72 -9.90 -5.96
C PHE A 203 10.54 -9.88 -4.68
N CYS A 204 10.03 -10.44 -3.59
CA CYS A 204 10.69 -10.40 -2.28
C CYS A 204 11.44 -11.69 -1.93
N ASN A 205 11.49 -12.68 -2.85
CA ASN A 205 12.12 -13.99 -2.63
C ASN A 205 13.64 -13.88 -2.37
N LYS A 206 13.99 -13.60 -1.11
CA LYS A 206 15.36 -13.71 -0.60
C LYS A 206 15.62 -15.08 0.01
N ARG A 207 14.57 -15.82 0.33
CA ARG A 207 14.55 -17.04 1.13
C ARG A 207 13.44 -17.98 0.61
N PRO A 208 13.72 -18.78 -0.42
CA PRO A 208 12.72 -19.63 -1.07
C PRO A 208 12.01 -20.60 -0.12
N GLU A 209 12.67 -20.97 0.99
CA GLU A 209 12.09 -21.80 2.04
C GLU A 209 10.83 -21.19 2.69
N LEU A 210 10.70 -19.87 2.70
CA LEU A 210 9.54 -19.17 3.28
C LEU A 210 8.32 -19.17 2.36
N ASN A 211 8.48 -19.48 1.07
CA ASN A 211 7.39 -19.36 0.10
C ASN A 211 6.23 -20.31 0.43
N GLN A 212 6.56 -21.57 0.74
CA GLN A 212 5.58 -22.58 1.12
C GLN A 212 4.94 -22.26 2.47
N GLU A 213 5.70 -21.71 3.42
CA GLU A 213 5.16 -21.30 4.72
C GLU A 213 4.14 -20.16 4.57
N VAL A 214 4.42 -19.17 3.70
CA VAL A 214 3.48 -18.07 3.43
C VAL A 214 2.22 -18.58 2.75
N ILE A 215 2.34 -19.46 1.76
CA ILE A 215 1.15 -20.02 1.09
C ILE A 215 0.33 -20.88 2.05
N ALA A 216 0.97 -21.77 2.81
CA ALA A 216 0.29 -22.60 3.80
C ALA A 216 -0.41 -21.74 4.87
N ALA A 217 0.24 -20.67 5.34
CA ALA A 217 -0.38 -19.74 6.28
C ALA A 217 -1.61 -19.02 5.69
N TRP A 218 -1.59 -18.69 4.40
CA TRP A 218 -2.74 -18.10 3.71
C TRP A 218 -3.92 -19.08 3.64
N LEU A 219 -3.67 -20.33 3.26
CA LEU A 219 -4.70 -21.37 3.21
C LEU A 219 -5.27 -21.67 4.60
N ASN A 220 -4.42 -21.65 5.63
CA ASN A 220 -4.88 -21.78 7.02
C ASN A 220 -5.79 -20.64 7.44
N LEU A 221 -5.49 -19.38 7.07
CA LEU A 221 -6.37 -18.24 7.35
C LEU A 221 -7.75 -18.39 6.69
N LEU A 222 -7.79 -18.91 5.46
CA LEU A 222 -9.04 -19.19 4.75
C LEU A 222 -9.84 -20.31 5.42
N SER A 223 -9.17 -21.41 5.78
CA SER A 223 -9.78 -22.53 6.50
C SER A 223 -10.36 -22.09 7.85
N GLU A 224 -9.61 -21.30 8.62
CA GLU A 224 -10.05 -20.76 9.92
C GLU A 224 -11.22 -19.79 9.79
N ALA A 225 -11.35 -19.09 8.65
CA ALA A 225 -12.51 -18.27 8.32
C ALA A 225 -13.71 -19.09 7.80
N GLY A 226 -13.58 -20.41 7.68
CA GLY A 226 -14.65 -21.32 7.26
C GLY A 226 -14.78 -21.52 5.75
N HIS A 227 -13.78 -21.12 4.97
CA HIS A 227 -13.76 -21.38 3.53
C HIS A 227 -13.33 -22.82 3.23
N ASP A 228 -13.96 -23.42 2.22
CA ASP A 228 -13.51 -24.68 1.64
C ASP A 228 -12.23 -24.43 0.83
N VAL A 229 -11.10 -24.87 1.38
CA VAL A 229 -9.77 -24.67 0.77
C VAL A 229 -9.62 -25.42 -0.55
N GLU A 230 -10.27 -26.58 -0.71
CA GLU A 230 -10.21 -27.35 -1.95
C GLU A 230 -10.96 -26.61 -3.06
N ALA A 231 -12.21 -26.21 -2.79
CA ALA A 231 -13.01 -25.42 -3.72
C ALA A 231 -12.36 -24.07 -4.05
N TYR A 232 -11.72 -23.44 -3.05
CA TYR A 232 -10.94 -22.23 -3.22
C TYR A 232 -9.80 -22.42 -4.23
N CYS A 233 -8.94 -23.42 -4.02
CA CYS A 233 -7.80 -23.69 -4.88
C CYS A 233 -8.21 -24.04 -6.32
N LEU A 234 -9.28 -24.81 -6.51
CA LEU A 234 -9.82 -25.12 -7.84
C LEU A 234 -10.29 -23.86 -8.59
N THR A 235 -10.92 -22.94 -7.84
CA THR A 235 -11.36 -21.65 -8.39
C THR A 235 -10.16 -20.78 -8.76
N GLU A 236 -9.18 -20.65 -7.86
CA GLU A 236 -7.95 -19.90 -8.11
C GLU A 236 -7.16 -20.46 -9.30
N CYS A 237 -7.05 -21.78 -9.45
CA CYS A 237 -6.43 -22.43 -10.60
C CYS A 237 -7.11 -22.01 -11.93
N THR A 238 -8.44 -21.95 -11.93
CA THR A 238 -9.22 -21.51 -13.10
C THR A 238 -9.01 -20.03 -13.40
N LEU A 239 -8.95 -19.19 -12.36
CA LEU A 239 -8.72 -17.75 -12.50
C LEU A 239 -7.30 -17.45 -12.99
N GLU A 240 -6.32 -18.17 -12.47
CA GLU A 240 -4.91 -18.05 -12.87
C GLU A 240 -4.72 -18.43 -14.35
N ARG A 241 -5.36 -19.50 -14.83
CA ARG A 241 -5.35 -19.86 -16.25
C ARG A 241 -5.92 -18.74 -17.14
N LYS A 242 -7.04 -18.14 -16.74
CA LYS A 242 -7.63 -16.99 -17.46
C LYS A 242 -6.73 -15.75 -17.44
N ARG A 243 -6.04 -15.51 -16.32
CA ARG A 243 -5.08 -14.41 -16.20
C ARG A 243 -3.95 -14.54 -17.22
N GLN A 244 -3.45 -15.76 -17.44
CA GLN A 244 -2.38 -16.05 -18.40
C GLN A 244 -2.81 -15.76 -19.85
N GLU A 245 -4.06 -16.03 -20.21
CA GLU A 245 -4.61 -15.76 -21.55
C GLU A 245 -4.77 -14.26 -21.85
N THR A 246 -4.68 -13.40 -20.83
CA THR A 246 -4.96 -11.97 -20.96
C THR A 246 -3.69 -11.18 -21.32
N PRO A 247 -3.68 -10.34 -22.39
CA PRO A 247 -2.50 -9.56 -22.80
C PRO A 247 -1.94 -8.58 -21.76
N ARG A 248 -2.72 -8.25 -20.72
CA ARG A 248 -2.32 -7.39 -19.59
C ARG A 248 -1.46 -8.10 -18.55
N SER A 249 -1.26 -9.42 -18.66
CA SER A 249 -0.36 -10.20 -17.78
C SER A 249 1.14 -9.91 -18.01
N ALA A 250 1.47 -9.05 -18.98
CA ALA A 250 2.82 -8.81 -19.48
C ALA A 250 3.84 -8.36 -18.43
N PHE A 251 3.44 -7.91 -17.22
CA PHE A 251 4.35 -7.67 -16.11
C PHE A 251 3.65 -7.66 -14.74
N PRO A 252 4.26 -8.28 -13.70
CA PRO A 252 5.36 -9.23 -13.73
C PRO A 252 4.99 -10.61 -14.28
N ASN A 253 5.98 -11.21 -14.95
CA ASN A 253 5.93 -12.53 -15.58
C ASN A 253 6.14 -13.66 -14.55
N PHE A 254 5.18 -13.84 -13.65
CA PHE A 254 5.15 -15.00 -12.76
C PHE A 254 3.84 -15.78 -12.92
N LEU A 255 3.89 -17.06 -12.55
CA LEU A 255 2.77 -17.99 -12.55
C LEU A 255 2.58 -18.58 -11.15
N ILE A 256 1.32 -18.76 -10.77
CA ILE A 256 0.96 -19.64 -9.67
C ILE A 256 0.67 -21.02 -10.26
N VAL A 257 1.47 -22.01 -9.89
CA VAL A 257 1.30 -23.39 -10.34
C VAL A 257 0.59 -24.17 -9.25
N PHE A 258 -0.43 -24.93 -9.64
CA PHE A 258 -1.17 -25.85 -8.78
C PHE A 258 -0.87 -27.28 -9.27
N GLU A 259 -0.18 -28.08 -8.47
CA GLU A 259 0.22 -29.44 -8.80
C GLU A 259 -0.52 -30.43 -7.91
N GLU A 260 -1.12 -31.47 -8.53
CA GLU A 260 -1.66 -32.61 -7.80
C GLU A 260 -0.51 -33.59 -7.50
N ILE A 261 -0.29 -33.88 -6.21
CA ILE A 261 0.61 -34.91 -5.71
C ILE A 261 -0.13 -36.24 -5.85
N GLU A 262 0.28 -37.03 -6.85
CA GLU A 262 -0.26 -38.38 -7.05
C GLU A 262 -0.05 -39.24 -5.79
N GLY A 263 -1.12 -39.89 -5.32
CA GLY A 263 -1.08 -40.91 -4.26
C GLY A 263 -1.66 -40.50 -2.89
N VAL A 264 -2.21 -39.29 -2.75
CA VAL A 264 -2.87 -38.84 -1.51
C VAL A 264 -4.35 -38.56 -1.79
N GLU A 265 -5.24 -39.46 -1.37
CA GLU A 265 -6.69 -39.45 -1.67
C GLU A 265 -7.51 -38.32 -1.00
N ARG A 266 -6.87 -37.32 -0.38
CA ARG A 266 -7.53 -36.13 0.19
C ARG A 266 -6.63 -34.91 0.03
N VAL A 267 -7.24 -33.72 0.11
CA VAL A 267 -6.77 -32.31 0.08
C VAL A 267 -5.29 -32.00 0.43
N ASP A 268 -4.57 -32.91 1.08
CA ASP A 268 -3.11 -32.93 1.23
C ASP A 268 -2.34 -33.11 -0.10
N GLY A 269 -3.05 -33.33 -1.21
CA GLY A 269 -2.48 -33.56 -2.52
C GLY A 269 -2.25 -32.32 -3.39
N LEU A 270 -2.52 -31.09 -2.96
CA LEU A 270 -2.31 -29.91 -3.84
C LEU A 270 -1.12 -29.06 -3.40
N GLN A 271 -0.06 -29.04 -4.21
CA GLN A 271 1.10 -28.18 -4.01
C GLN A 271 0.96 -26.89 -4.82
N ILE A 272 1.10 -25.74 -4.16
CA ILE A 272 1.09 -24.43 -4.82
C ILE A 272 2.51 -23.90 -4.88
N SER A 273 2.98 -23.51 -6.06
CA SER A 273 4.32 -22.91 -6.24
C SER A 273 4.26 -21.64 -7.10
N ILE A 274 5.29 -20.81 -6.98
CA ILE A 274 5.44 -19.59 -7.78
C ILE A 274 6.61 -19.77 -8.74
N SER A 275 6.33 -19.76 -10.04
CA SER A 275 7.33 -19.93 -11.09
C SER A 275 7.54 -18.62 -11.87
N SER A 276 8.79 -18.34 -12.26
CA SER A 276 9.09 -17.26 -13.21
C SER A 276 8.87 -17.77 -14.63
N LEU A 277 8.15 -17.03 -15.46
CA LEU A 277 7.93 -17.40 -16.88
C LEU A 277 9.23 -17.47 -17.69
N GLU A 278 10.32 -16.87 -17.21
CA GLU A 278 11.66 -17.01 -17.82
C GLU A 278 12.23 -18.43 -17.71
N GLN A 279 11.71 -19.28 -16.81
CA GLN A 279 12.16 -20.68 -16.62
C GLN A 279 11.33 -21.72 -17.37
N VAL A 280 10.26 -21.31 -18.08
CA VAL A 280 9.31 -22.23 -18.72
C VAL A 280 9.63 -22.48 -20.21
N ILE A 281 10.69 -21.85 -20.75
CA ILE A 281 11.10 -22.00 -22.17
C ILE A 281 12.46 -22.72 -22.27
N GLU A 282 12.67 -23.87 -21.62
CA GLU A 282 13.82 -24.74 -21.94
C GLU A 282 13.52 -26.23 -21.68
N VAL A 283 12.42 -26.80 -22.19
CA VAL A 283 12.36 -28.25 -22.45
C VAL A 283 11.41 -28.51 -23.61
N GLU A 284 11.90 -28.37 -24.85
CA GLU A 284 11.59 -29.22 -26.00
C GLU A 284 12.29 -28.62 -27.21
N ASP A 285 13.54 -29.00 -27.41
CA ASP A 285 14.08 -29.31 -28.74
C ASP A 285 15.11 -30.40 -28.52
N GLY A 286 14.66 -31.63 -28.71
CA GLY A 286 15.50 -32.82 -28.70
C GLY A 286 16.59 -32.72 -29.76
N ASP A 287 17.73 -33.30 -29.43
CA ASP A 287 18.92 -33.43 -30.27
C ASP A 287 18.59 -33.77 -31.73
N GLU A 288 18.70 -32.80 -32.63
CA GLU A 288 19.03 -33.04 -34.03
C GLU A 288 20.26 -32.22 -34.42
N GLU A 289 21.38 -32.93 -34.65
CA GLU A 289 22.61 -32.36 -35.18
C GLU A 289 22.36 -31.57 -36.48
N PRO A 290 22.86 -30.33 -36.60
CA PRO A 290 22.80 -29.63 -37.88
C PRO A 290 23.92 -30.13 -38.81
N PRO A 291 23.65 -30.42 -40.11
CA PRO A 291 24.71 -30.82 -41.02
C PRO A 291 25.58 -29.60 -41.40
N LYS A 292 26.90 -29.83 -41.42
CA LYS A 292 27.91 -28.90 -41.92
C LYS A 292 27.66 -28.52 -43.38
N ILE A 293 27.57 -27.22 -43.67
CA ILE A 293 27.89 -26.67 -44.98
C ILE A 293 28.68 -25.37 -44.81
N GLU A 294 29.93 -25.39 -45.29
CA GLU A 294 30.76 -24.21 -45.55
C GLU A 294 30.25 -23.47 -46.79
N ASN A 295 30.19 -22.13 -46.76
CA ASN A 295 30.71 -21.27 -47.83
C ASN A 295 30.65 -19.75 -47.53
N THR A 296 31.86 -19.18 -47.42
CA THR A 296 32.38 -17.93 -48.04
C THR A 296 31.50 -16.68 -48.31
N ARG A 297 32.04 -15.55 -47.80
CA ARG A 297 32.24 -14.19 -48.38
C ARG A 297 31.14 -13.09 -48.37
N VAL A 298 31.47 -12.03 -47.61
CA VAL A 298 31.67 -10.60 -48.00
C VAL A 298 30.47 -9.73 -48.47
N SER A 299 30.09 -8.80 -47.57
CA SER A 299 30.02 -7.32 -47.69
C SER A 299 29.15 -6.58 -48.73
N SER A 300 28.59 -5.46 -48.21
CA SER A 300 28.00 -4.26 -48.84
C SER A 300 26.60 -4.40 -49.46
N SER A 301 25.67 -3.44 -49.48
CA SER A 301 25.37 -2.19 -48.74
C SER A 301 24.16 -1.56 -49.43
N GLN A 302 23.23 -0.94 -48.66
CA GLN A 302 22.38 0.23 -49.06
C GLN A 302 21.29 0.01 -50.16
N VAL A 303 20.06 0.55 -50.15
CA VAL A 303 19.46 1.73 -49.49
C VAL A 303 17.90 1.75 -49.70
N VAL A 304 17.14 2.06 -48.62
CA VAL A 304 16.00 3.04 -48.50
C VAL A 304 14.61 2.72 -49.15
N HIS A 305 13.40 3.05 -48.63
CA HIS A 305 12.86 3.90 -47.54
C HIS A 305 11.49 3.34 -47.06
N GLY A 306 11.13 3.54 -45.79
CA GLY A 306 9.75 3.49 -45.30
C GLY A 306 9.63 3.89 -43.82
N PHE A 307 9.28 5.15 -43.56
CA PHE A 307 8.82 5.82 -42.32
C PHE A 307 8.29 4.90 -41.18
N ARG A 308 8.36 5.19 -39.87
CA ARG A 308 8.80 6.30 -39.00
C ARG A 308 8.44 5.87 -37.58
N GLU A 309 9.35 5.91 -36.59
CA GLU A 309 9.04 6.45 -35.24
C GLU A 309 10.26 6.59 -34.34
N ARG A 310 10.24 7.68 -33.56
CA ARG A 310 11.32 8.20 -32.72
C ARG A 310 11.53 7.31 -31.50
N ARG A 311 12.77 6.86 -31.31
CA ARG A 311 13.31 6.56 -29.98
C ARG A 311 13.29 7.84 -29.14
N THR A 312 12.53 7.82 -28.05
CA THR A 312 12.85 8.60 -26.85
C THR A 312 13.24 7.61 -25.77
N GLY A 313 14.38 7.86 -25.15
CA GLY A 313 15.03 6.93 -24.24
C GLY A 313 14.20 6.66 -23.00
N ALA A 314 14.34 5.43 -22.50
CA ALA A 314 13.93 5.07 -21.16
C ALA A 314 14.56 6.04 -20.15
N MET A 315 13.75 6.88 -19.53
CA MET A 315 14.11 7.60 -18.32
C MET A 315 14.07 6.61 -17.16
N PHE A 316 15.23 6.13 -16.72
CA PHE A 316 15.38 5.57 -15.39
C PHE A 316 15.02 6.65 -14.35
N PRO A 317 14.27 6.35 -13.28
CA PRO A 317 14.13 7.29 -12.19
C PRO A 317 15.51 7.53 -11.55
N ASN A 318 15.92 8.80 -11.59
CA ASN A 318 17.20 9.32 -11.09
C ASN A 318 17.50 8.86 -9.65
N ARG A 319 18.44 7.92 -9.48
CA ARG A 319 19.09 7.58 -8.19
C ARG A 319 19.78 8.78 -7.53
N SER A 320 20.02 9.88 -8.25
CA SER A 320 20.63 11.12 -7.75
C SER A 320 19.69 11.97 -6.87
N VAL A 321 18.36 11.86 -7.04
CA VAL A 321 17.38 12.65 -6.24
C VAL A 321 17.15 12.02 -4.86
N SER A 322 17.21 10.69 -4.77
CA SER A 322 17.12 9.94 -3.50
C SER A 322 18.35 10.16 -2.60
N LEU A 323 19.55 10.19 -3.20
CA LEU A 323 20.80 10.53 -2.50
C LEU A 323 20.89 12.00 -2.10
N GLY A 324 20.29 12.91 -2.88
CA GLY A 324 20.20 14.34 -2.53
C GLY A 324 19.31 14.60 -1.32
N ARG A 325 18.11 13.98 -1.28
CA ARG A 325 17.16 14.11 -0.15
C ARG A 325 17.70 13.49 1.16
N THR A 326 18.36 12.33 1.10
CA THR A 326 18.96 11.71 2.29
C THR A 326 20.14 12.53 2.84
N LYS A 327 20.95 13.15 1.99
CA LYS A 327 22.02 14.08 2.43
C LYS A 327 21.47 15.37 3.05
N GLN A 328 20.36 15.92 2.52
CA GLN A 328 19.72 17.10 3.10
C GLN A 328 19.07 16.81 4.45
N ILE A 329 18.40 15.66 4.61
CA ILE A 329 17.82 15.24 5.89
C ILE A 329 18.92 15.01 6.93
N PHE A 330 20.02 14.34 6.55
CA PHE A 330 21.17 14.16 7.44
C PHE A 330 21.81 15.49 7.86
N ALA A 331 21.99 16.43 6.93
CA ALA A 331 22.52 17.75 7.24
C ALA A 331 21.59 18.54 8.19
N PHE A 332 20.28 18.42 8.02
CA PHE A 332 19.29 19.09 8.87
C PHE A 332 19.26 18.53 10.30
N VAL A 333 19.33 17.19 10.43
CA VAL A 333 19.42 16.51 11.74
C VAL A 333 20.72 16.86 12.46
N MET A 334 21.85 16.87 11.75
CA MET A 334 23.14 17.26 12.34
C MET A 334 23.19 18.73 12.73
N PHE A 335 22.55 19.62 11.97
CA PHE A 335 22.45 21.04 12.31
C PHE A 335 21.57 21.28 13.56
N MET A 336 20.45 20.57 13.68
CA MET A 336 19.60 20.62 14.87
C MET A 336 20.32 20.07 16.11
N LEU A 337 21.05 18.95 15.97
CA LEU A 337 21.88 18.40 17.06
C LEU A 337 23.00 19.37 17.46
N PHE A 338 23.61 20.07 16.50
CA PHE A 338 24.64 21.07 16.77
C PHE A 338 24.09 22.29 17.53
N ILE A 339 22.90 22.79 17.16
CA ILE A 339 22.21 23.86 17.89
C ILE A 339 21.83 23.43 19.30
N LEU A 340 21.36 22.19 19.47
CA LEU A 340 21.00 21.65 20.78
C LEU A 340 22.23 21.45 21.68
N LEU A 341 23.39 21.10 21.12
CA LEU A 341 24.65 20.99 21.85
C LEU A 341 25.22 22.36 22.23
N LEU A 342 25.08 23.37 21.38
CA LEU A 342 25.48 24.75 21.67
C LEU A 342 24.60 25.45 22.72
N ARG A 343 23.37 24.97 22.94
CA ARG A 343 22.48 25.46 24.00
C ARG A 343 22.71 24.82 25.37
N ARG A 344 23.56 23.80 25.44
CA ARG A 344 23.82 23.00 26.65
C ARG A 344 25.18 23.26 27.30
N ASN A 345 26.02 24.08 26.65
CA ASN A 345 27.19 24.75 27.22
C ASN A 345 26.89 26.26 27.30
#